data_AF-A0A6V7M8I9-F1
#
_entry.id   AF-A0A6V7M8I9-F1
#
_cell.length_a   1.000
_cell.length_b   1.000
_cell.length_c   1.000
_cell.angle_alpha   90.00
_cell.angle_beta   90.00
_cell.angle_gamma   90.00
#
_symmetry.space_group_name_H-M   'P 1'
#
loop_
_entity.id
_entity.type
_entity.pdbx_description
1 polymer ?
#
loop_
_entity_poly.entity_id
_entity_poly.type
_entity_poly.pdbx_seq_one_letter_code
_entity_poly.pdbx_strand_id
1 'polypeptide(L)' 'FCQALVKIRNRHTDVVEVMAKGILELKESHDVDGQMENSIQYFLDRFFMSRVSIRMLINQH' A
#
# COMPACT_ATOMS: atom_id res chain seq x y z
N PHE A 1 -8.56 20.77 10.47
CA PHE A 1 -8.78 19.73 9.44
C PHE A 1 -7.56 19.55 8.53
N CYS A 2 -7.09 20.58 7.80
CA CYS A 2 -5.93 20.46 6.88
C CYS A 2 -4.65 19.92 7.54
N GLN A 3 -4.33 20.33 8.77
CA GLN A 3 -3.18 19.78 9.52
C GLN A 3 -3.29 18.28 9.80
N ALA A 4 -4.51 17.77 10.01
CA ALA A 4 -4.73 16.33 10.18
C ALA A 4 -4.50 15.58 8.85
N LEU A 5 -4.94 16.14 7.72
CA LEU A 5 -4.67 15.58 6.40
C LEU A 5 -3.17 15.55 6.07
N VAL A 6 -2.43 16.60 6.41
CA VAL A 6 -0.96 16.63 6.26
C VAL A 6 -0.29 15.56 7.11
N LYS A 7 -0.70 15.39 8.38
CA LYS A 7 -0.18 14.31 9.24
C LYS A 7 -0.47 12.92 8.65
N ILE A 8 -1.68 12.69 8.13
CA ILE A 8 -2.05 11.43 7.48
C ILE A 8 -1.21 11.19 6.24
N ARG A 9 -1.07 12.20 5.35
CA ARG A 9 -0.25 12.12 4.14
C ARG A 9 1.20 11.75 4.47
N ASN A 10 1.80 12.46 5.44
CA ASN A 10 3.19 12.26 5.82
C ASN A 10 3.44 10.87 6.43
N ARG A 11 2.47 10.33 7.20
CA ARG A 11 2.54 8.96 7.72
C ARG A 11 2.55 7.92 6.61
N HIS A 12 1.84 8.17 5.51
CA HIS A 12 1.69 7.21 4.40
C HIS A 12 2.72 7.43 3.28
N THR A 13 3.77 8.22 3.50
CA THR A 13 4.81 8.52 2.49
C THR A 13 5.44 7.24 1.97
N ASP A 14 5.86 6.37 2.88
CA ASP A 14 6.74 5.24 2.58
C ASP A 14 6.00 3.91 2.39
N VAL A 15 4.67 3.94 2.36
CA VAL A 15 3.80 2.74 2.27
C VAL A 15 4.18 1.82 1.11
N VAL A 16 4.59 2.36 -0.04
CA VAL A 16 4.99 1.54 -1.20
C VAL A 16 6.25 0.74 -0.89
N GLU A 17 7.26 1.39 -0.30
CA GLU A 17 8.52 0.75 0.06
C GLU A 17 8.31 -0.29 1.17
N VAL A 18 7.55 0.06 2.21
CA VAL A 18 7.25 -0.85 3.33
C VAL A 18 6.48 -2.08 2.84
N MET A 19 5.51 -1.92 1.96
CA MET A 19 4.77 -3.06 1.39
C MET A 19 5.68 -3.94 0.52
N ALA A 20 6.54 -3.34 -0.30
CA ALA A 20 7.49 -4.09 -1.13
C ALA A 20 8.42 -4.96 -0.27
N LYS A 21 8.96 -4.39 0.83
CA LYS A 21 9.77 -5.13 1.81
C LYS A 21 8.98 -6.27 2.45
N GLY A 22 7.76 -6.02 2.90
CA GLY A 22 6.93 -7.07 3.51
C GLY A 22 6.59 -8.22 2.57
N ILE A 23 6.40 -7.96 1.27
CA ILE A 23 6.19 -9.02 0.27
C ILE A 23 7.47 -9.83 0.06
N LEU A 24 8.63 -9.17 0.03
CA LEU A 24 9.92 -9.86 -0.08
C LEU A 24 10.15 -10.77 1.11
N GLU A 25 9.97 -10.27 2.34
CA GLU A 25 10.06 -11.03 3.58
C GLU A 25 9.08 -12.22 3.60
N LEU A 26 7.85 -12.02 3.10
CA LEU A 26 6.85 -13.08 2.98
C LEU A 26 7.32 -14.19 2.04
N LYS A 27 7.86 -13.83 0.87
CA LYS A 27 8.39 -14.78 -0.12
C LYS A 27 9.66 -15.49 0.34
N GLU A 28 10.46 -14.87 1.21
CA GLU A 28 11.66 -15.48 1.79
C GLU A 28 11.33 -16.43 2.95
N SER A 29 10.27 -16.15 3.70
CA SER A 29 9.88 -16.92 4.90
C SER A 29 8.89 -18.06 4.64
N HIS A 30 8.14 -17.99 3.54
CA HIS A 30 7.09 -18.96 3.19
C HIS A 30 7.19 -19.36 1.73
N ASP A 31 6.83 -20.60 1.42
CA ASP A 31 6.65 -21.03 0.03
C ASP A 31 5.34 -20.46 -0.50
N VAL A 32 5.44 -19.44 -1.35
CA VAL A 32 4.29 -18.73 -1.90
C VAL A 32 3.88 -19.41 -3.21
N ASP A 33 2.79 -20.17 -3.16
CA ASP A 33 2.24 -20.83 -4.35
C ASP A 33 1.52 -19.85 -5.30
N GLY A 34 1.19 -20.31 -6.51
CA GLY A 34 0.53 -19.47 -7.52
C GLY A 34 -0.85 -18.95 -7.12
N GLN A 35 -1.58 -19.64 -6.24
CA GLN A 35 -2.88 -19.14 -5.75
C GLN A 35 -2.67 -17.98 -4.78
N MET A 36 -1.67 -18.09 -3.91
CA MET A 36 -1.29 -17.05 -2.98
C MET A 36 -0.70 -15.84 -3.71
N GLU A 37 0.15 -16.03 -4.73
CA GLU A 37 0.66 -14.93 -5.56
C GLU A 37 -0.48 -14.15 -6.23
N ASN A 38 -1.47 -14.83 -6.81
CA ASN A 38 -2.65 -14.19 -7.40
C ASN A 38 -3.45 -13.38 -6.37
N SER A 39 -3.59 -13.92 -5.15
CA SER A 39 -4.30 -13.23 -4.06
C SER A 39 -3.54 -12.00 -3.59
N ILE A 40 -2.21 -12.08 -3.47
CA ILE A 40 -1.32 -10.97 -3.15
C ILE A 40 -1.44 -9.89 -4.22
N GLN A 41 -1.33 -10.26 -5.50
CA GLN A 41 -1.43 -9.33 -6.62
C GLN A 41 -2.78 -8.58 -6.60
N TYR A 42 -3.89 -9.31 -6.49
CA TYR A 42 -5.23 -8.71 -6.41
C TYR A 42 -5.38 -7.75 -5.24
N PHE A 43 -4.82 -8.11 -4.07
CA PHE A 43 -4.81 -7.23 -2.91
C PHE A 43 -4.01 -5.95 -3.17
N LEU A 44 -2.80 -6.06 -3.73
CA LEU A 44 -1.91 -4.93 -3.98
C LEU A 44 -2.50 -3.94 -4.98
N ASP A 45 -3.13 -4.44 -6.05
CA ASP A 45 -3.79 -3.59 -7.04
C ASP A 45 -4.88 -2.73 -6.39
N ARG A 46 -5.72 -3.33 -5.55
CA ARG A 46 -6.79 -2.61 -4.83
C ARG A 46 -6.25 -1.68 -3.77
N PHE A 47 -5.23 -2.11 -3.04
CA PHE A 47 -4.59 -1.32 -1.98
C PHE A 47 -3.94 -0.06 -2.54
N PHE A 48 -3.14 -0.19 -3.61
CA PHE A 48 -2.49 0.96 -4.24
C PHE A 48 -3.49 1.88 -4.95
N MET A 49 -4.52 1.33 -5.60
CA MET A 49 -5.58 2.15 -6.19
C MET A 49 -6.31 2.98 -5.12
N SER A 50 -6.70 2.36 -4.00
CA SER A 50 -7.32 3.08 -2.87
C SER A 50 -6.43 4.20 -2.33
N ARG A 51 -5.12 3.94 -2.20
CA ARG A 51 -4.15 4.95 -1.76
C ARG A 51 -4.00 6.12 -2.74
N VAL A 52 -3.96 5.83 -4.04
CA VAL A 52 -3.93 6.88 -5.08
C VAL A 52 -5.19 7.74 -4.96
N SER A 53 -6.38 7.15 -4.87
CA SER A 53 -7.64 7.89 -4.70
C SER A 53 -7.66 8.75 -3.43
N ILE A 54 -7.20 8.24 -2.29
CA ILE A 54 -7.11 9.01 -1.04
C ILE A 54 -6.16 10.21 -1.20
N ARG A 55 -4.99 10.01 -1.84
CA ARG A 55 -4.06 11.12 -2.13
C ARG A 55 -4.66 12.15 -3.08
N MET A 56 -5.43 11.72 -4.08
CA MET A 56 -6.15 12.64 -4.97
C MET A 56 -7.13 13.51 -4.19
N LEU A 57 -7.95 12.90 -3.31
CA LEU A 57 -8.91 13.64 -2.48
C LEU A 57 -8.23 14.59 -1.50
N ILE A 58 -7.12 14.17 -0.86
CA ILE A 58 -6.35 15.03 0.04
C ILE A 58 -5.73 16.22 -0.70
N ASN A 59 -5.31 16.04 -1.95
CA ASN A 59 -4.69 17.11 -2.75
C ASN A 59 -5.71 18.08 -3.38
N GLN A 60 -6.98 17.69 -3.52
CA GLN A 60 -8.05 18.56 -4.01
C GLN A 60 -8.62 19.50 -2.93
N HIS A 61 -8.36 19.20 -1.64
CA HIS A 61 -8.75 20.01 -0.49
C HIS A 61 -7.63 20.96 -0.04
#